data_AF-A0AAW1XRT7-F1
#
_entry.id   AF-A0AAW1XRT7-F1
#
_cell.length_a   1.000
_cell.length_b   1.000
_cell.length_c   1.000
_cell.angle_alpha   90.00
_cell.angle_beta   90.00
_cell.angle_gamma   90.00
#
_symmetry.space_group_name_H-M   'P 1'
#
loop_
_entity.id
_entity.type
_entity.pdbx_description
1 polymer ?
#
loop_
_entity_poly.entity_id
_entity_poly.type
_entity_poly.pdbx_seq_one_letter_code
_entity_poly.pdbx_strand_id
1 'polypeptide(L)'
;MPMKPNEVVLGSLLAACRTSGNISLAERLMKYLFKLDPGVDSNYVLLANIYAADGRWDGASKVRKTMKDLAIQKTPGLSSVEIDCDIHVFVAGDNPME
;
A
#
# COMPACT_ATOMS: atom_id res chain seq x y z
N MET A 1 -16.55 15.43 -9.53
CA MET A 1 -16.02 14.94 -10.82
C MET A 1 -17.19 14.46 -11.67
N PRO A 2 -17.30 14.87 -12.95
CA PRO A 2 -18.31 14.35 -13.86
C PRO A 2 -18.02 12.92 -14.34
N MET A 3 -16.79 12.42 -14.17
CA MET A 3 -16.41 11.02 -14.46
C MET A 3 -16.12 10.22 -13.18
N LYS A 4 -16.17 8.89 -13.29
CA LYS A 4 -15.77 7.99 -12.20
C LYS A 4 -14.27 8.15 -11.92
N PRO A 5 -13.85 8.29 -10.65
CA PRO A 5 -12.44 8.36 -10.31
C PRO A 5 -11.76 7.02 -10.61
N ASN A 6 -10.55 7.07 -11.15
CA ASN A 6 -9.74 5.89 -11.36
C ASN A 6 -9.04 5.48 -10.05
N GLU A 7 -8.43 4.30 -10.06
CA GLU A 7 -7.75 3.73 -8.91
C GLU A 7 -6.63 4.64 -8.36
N VAL A 8 -5.83 5.23 -9.27
CA VAL A 8 -4.71 6.12 -8.91
C VAL A 8 -5.17 7.34 -8.11
N VAL A 9 -6.27 7.98 -8.52
CA VAL A 9 -6.84 9.13 -7.81
C VAL A 9 -7.36 8.72 -6.43
N LEU A 10 -8.02 7.57 -6.33
CA LEU A 10 -8.52 7.04 -5.06
C LEU A 10 -7.38 6.64 -4.11
N GLY A 11 -6.33 6.01 -4.62
CA GLY A 11 -5.12 5.67 -3.87
C GLY A 11 -4.39 6.91 -3.37
N SER A 12 -4.29 7.96 -4.21
CA SER A 12 -3.71 9.25 -3.81
C SER A 12 -4.51 9.92 -2.68
N LEU A 13 -5.85 9.88 -2.76
CA LEU A 13 -6.71 10.40 -1.70
C LEU A 13 -6.61 9.57 -0.41
N LEU A 14 -6.50 8.24 -0.51
CA LEU A 14 -6.24 7.36 0.62
C LEU A 14 -4.90 7.73 1.30
N ALA A 15 -3.87 8.07 0.52
CA ALA A 15 -2.57 8.47 1.07
C ALA A 15 -2.67 9.79 1.83
N ALA A 16 -3.45 10.75 1.33
CA ALA A 16 -3.75 11.98 2.04
C ALA A 16 -4.51 11.77 3.36
N CYS A 17 -5.30 10.70 3.47
CA CYS A 17 -5.98 10.33 4.73
C CYS A 17 -4.98 10.00 5.85
N ARG A 18 -3.79 9.50 5.52
CA ARG A 18 -2.70 9.26 6.50
C ARG A 18 -2.25 10.56 7.17
N THR A 19 -2.05 11.61 6.38
CA THR A 19 -1.55 12.91 6.88
C THR A 19 -2.64 13.70 7.59
N SER A 20 -3.90 13.58 7.14
CA SER A 20 -5.04 14.29 7.73
C SER A 20 -5.70 13.57 8.91
N GLY A 21 -5.30 12.32 9.20
CA GLY A 21 -5.88 11.52 10.29
C GLY A 21 -7.33 11.08 10.04
N ASN A 22 -7.85 11.18 8.82
CA ASN A 22 -9.26 10.87 8.53
C ASN A 22 -9.47 9.38 8.22
N ILE A 23 -9.55 8.56 9.27
CA ILE A 23 -9.69 7.10 9.15
C ILE A 23 -11.02 6.70 8.54
N SER A 24 -12.11 7.39 8.86
CA SER A 24 -13.44 7.07 8.33
C SER A 24 -13.47 7.17 6.81
N LEU A 25 -12.82 8.21 6.27
CA LEU A 25 -12.66 8.37 4.82
C LEU A 25 -11.76 7.26 4.25
N ALA A 26 -10.65 6.93 4.92
CA ALA A 26 -9.76 5.85 4.49
C ALA A 26 -10.48 4.50 4.38
N GLU A 27 -11.30 4.14 5.38
CA GLU A 27 -12.09 2.90 5.38
C GLU A 27 -13.12 2.86 4.25
N ARG A 28 -13.78 4.00 3.96
CA ARG A 28 -14.70 4.12 2.82
C ARG A 28 -13.95 3.93 1.51
N LEU A 29 -12.83 4.62 1.32
CA LEU A 29 -12.00 4.51 0.12
C LEU A 29 -11.50 3.09 -0.09
N MET A 30 -11.05 2.40 0.96
CA MET A 30 -10.62 1.02 0.87
C MET A 30 -11.75 0.09 0.39
N LYS A 31 -12.98 0.28 0.87
CA LYS A 31 -14.14 -0.50 0.38
C LYS A 31 -14.43 -0.28 -1.10
N TYR A 32 -14.16 0.94 -1.61
CA TYR A 32 -14.29 1.23 -3.04
C TYR A 32 -13.14 0.62 -3.85
N LEU A 33 -11.90 0.77 -3.38
CA LEU A 33 -10.71 0.20 -4.01
C LEU A 33 -10.78 -1.33 -4.09
N PHE A 34 -11.21 -1.99 -3.01
CA PHE A 34 -11.43 -3.43 -2.99
C PHE A 34 -12.41 -3.93 -4.05
N LYS A 35 -13.46 -3.15 -4.34
CA LYS A 35 -14.43 -3.48 -5.39
C LYS A 35 -13.92 -3.22 -6.80
N LEU A 36 -12.93 -2.34 -6.94
CA LEU A 36 -12.35 -1.95 -8.22
C LEU A 36 -11.23 -2.91 -8.60
N ASP A 37 -10.26 -3.08 -7.71
CA ASP A 37 -9.17 -4.05 -7.82
C ASP A 37 -8.72 -4.52 -6.43
N PRO A 38 -9.08 -5.74 -6.02
CA PRO A 38 -8.69 -6.28 -4.72
C PRO A 38 -7.22 -6.73 -4.64
N GLY A 39 -6.50 -6.81 -5.76
CA GLY A 39 -5.12 -7.34 -5.84
C GLY A 39 -4.03 -6.32 -5.54
N VAL A 40 -4.38 -5.04 -5.40
CA VAL A 40 -3.42 -3.96 -5.24
C VAL A 40 -2.91 -3.92 -3.80
N ASP A 41 -1.77 -4.55 -3.58
CA ASP A 41 -1.03 -4.66 -2.32
C ASP A 41 -0.82 -3.31 -1.63
N SER A 42 -0.49 -2.27 -2.39
CA SER A 42 -0.18 -0.93 -1.89
C SER A 42 -1.34 -0.30 -1.11
N ASN A 43 -2.59 -0.57 -1.49
CA ASN A 43 -3.78 -0.05 -0.80
C ASN A 43 -3.93 -0.65 0.60
N TYR A 44 -3.67 -1.96 0.76
CA TYR A 44 -3.69 -2.62 2.06
C TYR A 44 -2.54 -2.14 2.95
N VAL A 45 -1.33 -2.03 2.39
CA VAL A 45 -0.17 -1.50 3.12
C VAL A 45 -0.46 -0.09 3.62
N LEU A 46 -1.07 0.74 2.78
CA LEU A 46 -1.43 2.11 3.13
C LEU A 46 -2.48 2.18 4.24
N LEU A 47 -3.54 1.38 4.16
CA LEU A 47 -4.54 1.31 5.23
C LEU A 47 -3.96 0.82 6.55
N ALA A 48 -3.09 -0.20 6.52
CA ALA A 48 -2.39 -0.67 7.72
C ALA A 48 -1.53 0.43 8.33
N ASN A 49 -0.86 1.23 7.51
CA ASN A 49 -0.05 2.37 7.96
C ASN A 49 -0.91 3.51 8.51
N ILE A 50 -2.10 3.77 7.94
CA ILE A 50 -3.05 4.77 8.49
C ILE A 50 -3.49 4.35 9.89
N TYR A 51 -3.88 3.09 10.08
CA TYR A 51 -4.23 2.58 11.42
C TYR A 51 -3.05 2.67 12.40
N ALA A 52 -1.83 2.33 11.97
CA ALA A 52 -0.65 2.41 12.81
C ALA A 52 -0.30 3.85 13.21
N ALA A 53 -0.44 4.80 12.29
CA ALA A 53 -0.20 6.22 12.55
C ALA A 53 -1.17 6.81 13.59
N ASP A 54 -2.38 6.27 13.67
CA ASP A 54 -3.40 6.63 14.67
C ASP A 54 -3.29 5.80 15.97
N GLY A 55 -2.30 4.89 16.08
CA GLY A 55 -2.14 4.02 17.25
C GLY A 55 -3.14 2.85 17.33
N ARG A 56 -3.94 2.63 16.28
CA ARG A 56 -4.92 1.53 16.19
C ARG A 56 -4.27 0.23 15.69
N TRP A 57 -3.37 -0.32 16.50
CA TRP A 57 -2.58 -1.52 16.16
C TRP A 57 -3.43 -2.75 15.81
N ASP A 58 -4.58 -2.94 16.46
CA ASP A 58 -5.54 -3.99 16.10
C ASP A 58 -6.05 -3.86 14.66
N GLY A 59 -6.31 -2.63 14.20
CA GLY A 59 -6.71 -2.36 12.82
C GLY A 59 -5.61 -2.74 11.84
N ALA A 60 -4.38 -2.30 12.11
CA ALA A 60 -3.21 -2.64 11.29
C ALA A 60 -2.95 -4.16 11.25
N SER A 61 -3.12 -4.86 12.38
CA SER A 61 -2.97 -6.31 12.46
C SER A 61 -4.03 -7.05 11.64
N LYS A 62 -5.29 -6.61 11.72
CA LYS A 62 -6.40 -7.16 10.89
C LYS A 62 -6.11 -7.01 9.41
N VAL A 63 -5.66 -5.84 8.96
CA VAL A 63 -5.32 -5.62 7.54
C VAL A 63 -4.20 -6.55 7.09
N ARG A 64 -3.14 -6.69 7.90
CA ARG A 64 -2.04 -7.64 7.58
C ARG A 64 -2.50 -9.09 7.56
N LYS A 65 -3.44 -9.47 8.42
CA LYS A 65 -4.05 -10.81 8.38
C LYS A 65 -4.84 -11.00 7.08
N THR A 66 -5.67 -10.03 6.68
CA THR A 66 -6.41 -10.08 5.41
C THR A 66 -5.46 -10.20 4.21
N MET A 67 -4.33 -9.49 4.20
CA MET A 67 -3.32 -9.66 3.14
C MET A 67 -2.82 -11.10 3.07
N LYS A 68 -2.50 -11.73 4.21
CA LYS A 68 -2.08 -13.14 4.27
C LYS A 68 -3.19 -14.09 3.79
N ASP A 69 -4.41 -13.88 4.26
CA ASP A 69 -5.57 -14.72 3.91
C ASP A 69 -5.88 -14.66 2.40
N LEU A 70 -5.62 -13.52 1.75
CA LEU A 70 -5.79 -13.31 0.31
C LEU A 70 -4.51 -13.62 -0.50
N ALA A 71 -3.45 -14.12 0.12
CA ALA A 71 -2.13 -14.33 -0.49
C ALA A 71 -1.54 -13.07 -1.16
N ILE A 72 -1.92 -11.88 -0.69
CA ILE A 72 -1.39 -10.60 -1.16
C ILE A 72 -0.09 -10.32 -0.43
N GLN A 73 1.00 -10.22 -1.18
CA GLN A 73 2.30 -9.82 -0.68
C GLN A 73 2.61 -8.39 -1.10
N LYS A 74 3.23 -7.62 -0.20
CA LYS A 74 3.76 -6.32 -0.56
C LYS A 74 4.88 -6.51 -1.58
N THR A 75 4.79 -5.83 -2.71
CA THR A 75 5.85 -5.69 -3.69
C THR A 75 7.02 -4.94 -3.03
N PRO A 76 8.23 -5.55 -2.96
CA PRO A 76 9.38 -4.89 -2.40
C PRO A 76 9.75 -3.67 -3.25
N GLY A 77 10.25 -2.62 -2.59
CA GLY A 77 10.82 -1.49 -3.32
C GLY A 77 12.13 -1.92 -3.98
N LEU A 78 12.46 -1.33 -5.12
CA LEU A 78 13.72 -1.56 -5.81
C LEU A 78 14.36 -0.23 -6.17
N SER A 79 15.68 -0.18 -6.11
CA SER A 79 16.51 0.91 -6.63
C SER A 79 17.57 0.32 -7.54
N SER A 80 18.09 1.09 -8.51
CA SER A 80 19.14 0.63 -9.39
C SER A 80 20.19 1.71 -9.65
N VAL A 81 21.40 1.28 -9.97
CA VAL A 81 22.50 2.13 -10.43
C VAL A 81 23.15 1.52 -11.67
N GLU A 82 23.59 2.36 -12.60
CA GLU A 82 24.32 1.96 -13.79
C GLU A 82 25.81 2.25 -13.62
N ILE A 83 26.66 1.25 -13.82
CA ILE A 83 28.12 1.33 -13.74
C ILE A 83 28.68 0.62 -14.96
N ASP A 84 29.51 1.28 -15.76
CA ASP A 84 30.15 0.67 -16.94
C ASP A 84 29.16 -0.04 -17.89
N CYS A 85 27.98 0.54 -18.09
CA CYS A 85 26.86 0.00 -18.86
C CYS A 85 26.17 -1.25 -18.26
N ASP A 86 26.49 -1.62 -17.01
CA ASP A 86 25.83 -2.68 -16.26
C ASP A 86 24.85 -2.10 -15.22
N ILE A 87 23.64 -2.65 -15.17
CA ILE A 87 22.59 -2.23 -14.23
C ILE A 87 22.63 -3.13 -12.99
N HIS A 88 22.94 -2.53 -11.85
CA HIS A 88 22.87 -3.18 -10.54
C HIS A 88 21.54 -2.84 -9.86
N VAL A 89 20.75 -3.85 -9.51
CA VAL A 89 19.44 -3.70 -8.85
C VAL A 89 19.57 -4.07 -7.37
N PHE A 90 19.04 -3.23 -6.50
CA PHE A 90 18.95 -3.45 -5.06
C PHE A 90 17.49 -3.56 -4.66
N VAL A 91 17.10 -4.70 -4.08
CA VAL A 91 15.74 -4.97 -3.64
C VAL A 91 15.62 -4.72 -2.13
N ALA A 92 14.54 -4.07 -1.71
CA ALA A 92 14.30 -3.76 -0.31
C ALA A 92 13.96 -5.02 0.48
N GLY A 93 14.75 -5.31 1.52
CA GLY A 93 14.62 -6.54 2.30
C GLY A 93 15.38 -7.73 1.71
N ASP A 94 16.15 -7.50 0.64
CA ASP A 94 17.10 -8.48 0.13
C ASP A 94 18.26 -8.60 1.12
N ASN A 95 18.59 -9.84 1.49
CA ASN A 95 19.78 -10.13 2.27
C ASN A 95 20.86 -10.57 1.28
N PRO A 96 21.96 -9.83 1.11
CA PRO A 96 23.05 -10.26 0.25
C PRO A 96 23.80 -11.41 0.92
N MET A 97 23.26 -12.63 0.85
CA MET A 97 23.90 -13.91 1.07
C MET A 97 23.02 -15.04 0.51
N GLU A 98 23.10 -15.21 -0.81
CA GLU A 98 23.51 -16.46 -1.49
C GLU A 98 24.12 -16.10 -2.85
#